data_AF-A0A4R4G7K4-F1
#
_entry.id   AF-A0A4R4G7K4-F1
#
_cell.length_a   1.000
_cell.length_b   1.000
_cell.length_c   1.000
_cell.angle_alpha   90.00
_cell.angle_beta   90.00
_cell.angle_gamma   90.00
#
_symmetry.space_group_name_H-M   'P 1'
#
loop_
_entity.id
_entity.type
_entity.pdbx_description
1 polymer ?
#
loop_
_entity_poly.entity_id
_entity_poly.type
_entity_poly.pdbx_seq_one_letter_code
_entity_poly.pdbx_strand_id
1 'polypeptide(L)'
;MCGGIFYPLIIRRCLEHDFGAEAVYPDTISYRTEGLAHETGEPGIVYHMLGINGATSVTFSDDEKIKKIASLHPDLIIVSFGTNEAHSRRYLAQAHKMQIGRLLGMLKAACPEAFFLLTTLPEHMWDVVVHVLLIREP
;
A
#
# COMPACT_ATOMS: atom_id res chain seq x y z
N MET A 1 15.37 -7.72 -11.41
CA MET A 1 14.24 -8.56 -10.97
C MET A 1 13.02 -7.66 -10.88
N CYS A 2 11.98 -7.90 -11.68
CA CYS A 2 10.84 -6.99 -11.89
C CYS A 2 9.52 -7.51 -11.27
N GLY A 3 9.59 -8.39 -10.27
CA GLY A 3 8.42 -9.10 -9.74
C GLY A 3 7.48 -8.29 -8.82
N GLY A 4 7.94 -7.14 -8.32
CA GLY A 4 7.29 -6.50 -7.17
C GLY A 4 5.99 -5.75 -7.38
N ILE A 5 5.81 -5.21 -8.57
CA ILE A 5 4.61 -4.45 -8.93
C ILE A 5 3.53 -5.38 -9.47
N PHE A 6 3.87 -6.63 -9.80
CA PHE A 6 2.99 -7.54 -10.53
C PHE A 6 1.77 -7.98 -9.72
N TYR A 7 1.98 -8.45 -8.48
CA TYR A 7 0.87 -8.94 -7.65
C TYR A 7 -0.08 -7.81 -7.24
N PRO A 8 0.39 -6.66 -6.73
CA PRO A 8 -0.49 -5.52 -6.47
C PRO A 8 -1.27 -5.10 -7.73
N LEU A 9 -0.61 -5.07 -8.90
CA LEU A 9 -1.25 -4.67 -10.15
C LEU A 9 -2.37 -5.63 -10.58
N ILE A 10 -2.21 -6.93 -10.34
CA ILE A 10 -3.29 -7.90 -10.59
C ILE A 10 -4.46 -7.62 -9.64
N ILE A 11 -4.19 -7.43 -8.34
CA ILE A 11 -5.23 -7.11 -7.37
C ILE A 11 -5.96 -5.82 -7.75
N ARG A 12 -5.23 -4.78 -8.17
CA ARG A 12 -5.79 -3.53 -8.69
C ARG A 12 -6.77 -3.82 -9.83
N ARG A 13 -6.32 -4.52 -10.87
CA ARG A 13 -7.15 -4.81 -12.05
C ARG A 13 -8.39 -5.64 -11.73
N CYS A 14 -8.28 -6.62 -10.84
CA CYS A 14 -9.42 -7.41 -10.40
C CYS A 14 -10.43 -6.55 -9.63
N LEU A 15 -9.96 -5.72 -8.69
CA LEU A 15 -10.85 -4.83 -7.91
C LEU A 15 -11.52 -3.77 -8.79
N GLU A 16 -10.78 -3.17 -9.72
CA GLU A 16 -11.33 -2.23 -10.70
C GLU A 16 -12.39 -2.92 -11.56
N HIS A 17 -12.08 -4.09 -12.13
CA HIS A 17 -13.03 -4.82 -12.98
C HIS A 17 -14.31 -5.22 -12.23
N ASP A 18 -14.18 -5.74 -11.01
CA ASP A 18 -15.30 -6.30 -10.27
C ASP A 18 -16.14 -5.23 -9.54
N PHE A 19 -15.52 -4.12 -9.11
CA PHE A 19 -16.13 -3.18 -8.17
C PHE A 19 -15.85 -1.69 -8.45
N GLY A 20 -14.99 -1.35 -9.41
CA GLY A 20 -14.47 0.01 -9.57
C GLY A 20 -14.44 0.53 -11.01
N ALA A 21 -15.06 -0.16 -11.96
CA ALA A 21 -14.87 0.11 -13.40
C ALA A 21 -15.26 1.55 -13.78
N GLU A 22 -16.28 2.11 -13.13
CA GLU A 22 -16.71 3.49 -13.32
C GLU A 22 -16.03 4.47 -12.37
N ALA A 23 -15.50 4.00 -11.23
CA ALA A 23 -14.90 4.83 -10.17
C ALA A 23 -13.50 5.34 -10.52
N VAL A 24 -12.83 4.72 -11.50
CA VAL A 24 -11.45 5.05 -11.89
C VAL A 24 -11.26 5.09 -13.39
N TYR A 25 -10.35 5.94 -13.85
CA TYR A 25 -9.93 5.94 -15.26
C TYR A 25 -9.08 4.69 -15.58
N PRO A 26 -9.13 4.19 -16.83
CA PRO A 26 -8.38 3.02 -17.26
C PRO A 26 -6.90 3.36 -17.53
N ASP A 27 -6.18 3.79 -16.49
CA ASP A 27 -4.79 4.19 -16.59
C ASP A 27 -3.87 3.01 -16.94
N THR A 28 -2.89 3.25 -17.80
CA THR A 28 -1.85 2.25 -18.09
C THR A 28 -0.79 2.27 -17.00
N ILE A 29 -0.88 1.32 -16.06
CA ILE A 29 0.12 1.15 -15.01
C ILE A 29 1.33 0.36 -15.55
N SER A 30 2.52 0.94 -15.38
CA SER A 30 3.81 0.33 -15.69
C SER A 30 4.77 0.47 -14.50
N TYR A 31 5.97 -0.11 -14.61
CA TYR A 31 7.03 0.06 -13.60
C TYR A 31 7.55 1.51 -13.46
N ARG A 32 7.12 2.43 -14.35
CA ARG A 32 7.52 3.84 -14.34
C ARG A 32 6.43 4.78 -13.83
N THR A 33 5.21 4.29 -13.66
CA THR A 33 4.08 5.10 -13.21
C THR A 33 3.86 4.92 -11.71
N GLU A 34 3.40 5.97 -11.03
CA GLU A 34 2.94 5.82 -9.65
C GLU A 34 1.71 4.91 -9.63
N GLY A 35 1.61 4.02 -8.64
CA GLY A 35 0.46 3.11 -8.50
C GLY A 35 -0.81 3.79 -7.97
N LEU A 36 -0.95 5.09 -8.17
CA LEU A 36 -2.13 5.85 -7.76
C LEU A 36 -3.20 5.75 -8.84
N ALA A 37 -4.42 5.43 -8.40
CA ALA A 37 -5.62 5.55 -9.20
C ALA A 37 -5.92 7.01 -9.56
N HIS A 38 -6.42 7.27 -10.75
CA HIS A 38 -7.18 8.49 -11.02
C HIS A 38 -8.67 8.24 -10.85
N GLU A 39 -9.29 8.95 -9.92
CA GLU A 39 -10.72 8.84 -9.61
C GLU A 39 -11.58 9.64 -10.59
N THR A 40 -12.74 9.08 -10.95
CA THR A 40 -13.76 9.77 -11.77
C THR A 40 -14.74 10.57 -10.91
N GLY A 41 -14.88 10.19 -9.63
CA GLY A 41 -15.92 10.69 -8.72
C GLY A 41 -17.17 9.80 -8.66
N GLU A 42 -17.25 8.76 -9.50
CA GLU A 42 -18.36 7.79 -9.45
C GLU A 42 -18.20 6.79 -8.29
N PRO A 43 -19.32 6.20 -7.82
CA PRO A 43 -19.28 5.19 -6.76
C PRO A 43 -18.50 3.94 -7.15
N GLY A 44 -17.85 3.31 -6.18
CA GLY A 44 -17.11 2.06 -6.36
C GLY A 44 -15.82 1.98 -5.57
N ILE A 45 -15.03 0.94 -5.86
CA ILE A 45 -13.75 0.69 -5.19
C ILE A 45 -12.61 1.40 -5.93
N VAL A 46 -11.86 2.21 -5.18
CA VAL A 46 -10.60 2.80 -5.63
C VAL A 46 -9.45 2.19 -4.82
N TYR A 47 -8.49 1.59 -5.51
CA TYR A 47 -7.34 0.90 -4.90
C TYR A 47 -5.97 1.53 -5.28
N HIS A 48 -5.34 2.31 -4.41
CA HIS A 48 -3.98 2.80 -4.68
C HIS A 48 -2.93 1.82 -4.16
N MET A 49 -1.83 1.72 -4.90
CA MET A 49 -0.68 0.89 -4.57
C MET A 49 0.53 1.79 -4.37
N LEU A 50 1.01 1.87 -3.12
CA LEU A 50 2.21 2.63 -2.79
C LEU A 50 3.28 1.65 -2.31
N GLY A 51 4.24 1.37 -3.17
CA GLY A 51 5.33 0.44 -2.87
C GLY A 51 6.65 0.89 -3.49
N ILE A 52 7.75 0.65 -2.78
CA ILE A 52 9.10 0.88 -3.28
C ILE A 52 9.85 -0.44 -3.15
N ASN A 53 10.38 -0.93 -4.26
CA ASN A 53 11.12 -2.18 -4.26
C ASN A 53 12.31 -2.10 -3.30
N GLY A 54 12.47 -3.11 -2.45
CA GLY A 54 13.54 -3.16 -1.44
C GLY A 54 13.32 -2.23 -0.23
N ALA A 55 12.20 -1.52 -0.12
CA ALA A 55 11.93 -0.71 1.07
C ALA A 55 11.72 -1.60 2.31
N THR A 56 11.97 -0.99 3.46
CA THR A 56 11.61 -1.50 4.78
C THR A 56 10.62 -0.53 5.43
N SER A 57 9.96 -0.96 6.49
CA SER A 57 9.09 -0.15 7.36
C SER A 57 9.79 1.12 7.83
N VAL A 58 11.10 1.05 8.09
CA VAL A 58 11.91 2.22 8.44
C VAL A 58 12.00 3.22 7.29
N THR A 59 12.42 2.78 6.10
CA THR A 59 12.60 3.67 4.95
C THR A 59 11.27 4.22 4.41
N PHE A 60 10.17 3.54 4.70
CA PHE A 60 8.82 3.98 4.35
C PHE A 60 8.21 4.93 5.39
N SER A 61 8.69 4.91 6.65
CA SER A 61 8.23 5.79 7.74
C SER A 61 8.74 7.22 7.57
N ASP A 62 8.25 7.88 6.53
CA ASP A 62 8.66 9.21 6.07
C ASP A 62 7.45 10.13 5.95
N ASP A 63 7.54 11.33 6.51
CA ASP A 63 6.38 12.21 6.70
C ASP A 63 5.71 12.60 5.38
N GLU A 64 6.48 12.79 4.31
CA GLU A 64 5.91 13.09 2.98
C GLU A 64 5.07 11.93 2.44
N LYS A 65 5.53 10.69 2.62
CA LYS A 65 4.77 9.49 2.22
C LYS A 65 3.49 9.34 3.05
N ILE A 66 3.57 9.58 4.35
CA ILE A 66 2.41 9.52 5.24
C ILE A 66 1.39 10.59 4.87
N LYS A 67 1.83 11.83 4.61
CA LYS A 67 0.96 12.91 4.13
C LYS A 67 0.32 12.58 2.79
N LYS A 68 1.08 11.99 1.86
CA LYS A 68 0.57 11.54 0.56
C LYS A 68 -0.54 10.51 0.74
N ILE A 69 -0.36 9.51 1.60
CA ILE A 69 -1.40 8.52 1.92
C ILE A 69 -2.62 9.18 2.55
N ALA A 70 -2.41 10.06 3.54
CA ALA A 70 -3.50 10.76 4.21
C ALA A 70 -4.32 11.64 3.26
N SER A 71 -3.69 12.26 2.26
CA SER A 71 -4.38 13.09 1.26
C SER A 71 -5.34 12.30 0.37
N LEU A 72 -5.22 10.97 0.32
CA LEU A 72 -6.16 10.11 -0.39
C LEU A 72 -7.47 9.92 0.37
N HIS A 73 -7.52 10.22 1.67
CA HIS A 73 -8.67 9.92 2.54
C HIS A 73 -9.04 8.43 2.52
N PRO A 74 -8.14 7.54 2.97
CA PRO A 74 -8.33 6.10 2.88
C PRO A 74 -9.39 5.57 3.86
N ASP A 75 -10.22 4.62 3.41
CA ASP A 75 -11.12 3.85 4.28
C ASP A 75 -10.41 2.62 4.86
N LEU A 76 -9.49 2.02 4.12
CA LEU A 76 -8.68 0.89 4.57
C LEU A 76 -7.24 1.01 4.07
N ILE A 77 -6.30 0.85 5.00
CA ILE A 77 -4.87 0.78 4.74
C ILE A 77 -4.38 -0.64 5.03
N ILE A 78 -3.92 -1.32 3.99
CA ILE A 78 -3.29 -2.64 4.10
C ILE A 78 -1.78 -2.45 4.11
N VAL A 79 -1.14 -2.86 5.21
CA VAL A 79 0.30 -2.72 5.44
C VAL A 79 0.95 -4.09 5.22
N SER A 80 1.75 -4.20 4.17
CA SER A 80 2.43 -5.44 3.78
C SER A 80 3.94 -5.23 3.80
N PHE A 81 4.59 -5.61 4.91
CA PHE A 81 6.03 -5.45 5.16
C PHE A 81 6.61 -6.73 5.80
N GLY A 82 7.93 -6.89 5.74
CA GLY A 82 8.63 -7.95 6.49
C GLY A 82 9.65 -8.75 5.65
N THR A 83 9.48 -8.83 4.33
CA THR A 83 10.40 -9.62 3.48
C THR A 83 11.81 -9.02 3.47
N ASN A 84 11.93 -7.70 3.27
CA ASN A 84 13.23 -7.03 3.22
C ASN A 84 13.88 -6.95 4.61
N GLU A 85 13.08 -6.77 5.66
CA GLU A 85 13.54 -6.80 7.04
C GLU A 85 14.13 -8.17 7.42
N ALA A 86 13.45 -9.26 7.05
CA ALA A 86 13.88 -10.63 7.34
C ALA A 86 15.17 -11.03 6.60
N HIS A 87 15.43 -10.46 5.42
CA HIS A 87 16.65 -10.70 4.66
C HIS A 87 17.87 -9.89 5.14
N SER A 88 17.70 -9.01 6.13
CA SER A 88 18.84 -8.33 6.73
C SER A 88 19.78 -9.32 7.42
N ARG A 89 21.10 -9.14 7.25
CA ARG A 89 22.13 -10.04 7.83
C ARG A 89 22.06 -10.21 9.36
N ARG A 90 21.30 -9.35 10.05
CA ARG A 90 21.11 -9.33 11.51
C ARG A 90 19.66 -9.02 11.84
N TYR A 91 18.73 -9.84 11.35
CA TYR A 91 17.32 -9.67 11.70
C TYR A 91 17.13 -9.71 13.23
N LEU A 92 16.43 -8.71 13.75
CA LEU A 92 16.08 -8.59 15.17
C LEU A 92 14.57 -8.37 15.28
N ALA A 93 13.85 -9.40 15.73
CA ALA A 93 12.40 -9.39 15.81
C ALA A 93 11.84 -8.22 16.64
N GLN A 94 12.51 -7.88 17.75
CA GLN A 94 12.10 -6.75 18.59
C GLN A 94 12.26 -5.40 17.87
N ALA A 95 13.37 -5.22 17.14
CA ALA A 95 13.58 -4.01 16.35
C ALA A 95 12.53 -3.89 15.24
N HIS A 96 12.27 -4.98 14.52
CA HIS A 96 11.24 -5.02 13.48
C HIS A 96 9.85 -4.68 14.03
N LYS A 97 9.46 -5.26 15.19
CA LYS A 97 8.19 -4.94 15.85
C LYS A 97 8.07 -3.44 16.19
N MET A 98 9.15 -2.84 16.70
CA MET A 98 9.19 -1.40 17.00
C MET A 98 9.07 -0.54 15.73
N GLN A 99 9.72 -0.95 14.64
CA GLN A 99 9.71 -0.22 13.36
C GLN A 99 8.33 -0.26 12.70
N ILE A 100 7.69 -1.43 12.67
CA ILE A 100 6.30 -1.57 12.23
C ILE A 100 5.36 -0.78 13.13
N GLY A 101 5.56 -0.85 14.46
CA GLY A 101 4.78 -0.06 15.41
C GLY A 101 4.87 1.44 15.16
N ARG A 102 6.06 1.96 14.83
CA ARG A 102 6.26 3.37 14.46
C ARG A 102 5.50 3.73 13.19
N LEU A 103 5.64 2.93 12.12
CA LEU A 103 4.92 3.16 10.86
C LEU A 103 3.40 3.19 11.09
N LEU A 104 2.87 2.19 11.79
CA LEU A 104 1.45 2.13 12.13
C LEU A 104 1.00 3.30 12.98
N GLY A 105 1.83 3.75 13.94
CA GLY A 105 1.56 4.94 14.74
C GLY A 105 1.44 6.21 13.89
N MET A 106 2.35 6.40 12.93
CA MET A 106 2.31 7.54 12.01
C MET A 106 1.08 7.49 11.11
N LEU A 107 0.77 6.33 10.51
CA LEU A 107 -0.41 6.18 9.65
C LEU A 107 -1.72 6.38 10.42
N LYS A 108 -1.86 5.81 11.62
CA LYS A 108 -3.06 5.99 12.46
C LYS A 108 -3.23 7.43 12.93
N ALA A 109 -2.15 8.13 13.22
CA ALA A 109 -2.22 9.55 13.58
C ALA A 109 -2.68 10.42 12.39
N ALA A 110 -2.26 10.07 11.17
CA ALA A 110 -2.61 10.82 9.96
C ALA A 110 -3.97 10.42 9.37
N CYS A 111 -4.40 9.17 9.56
CA CYS A 111 -5.63 8.58 9.03
C CYS A 111 -6.43 7.92 10.18
N PRO A 112 -7.00 8.71 11.11
CA PRO A 112 -7.64 8.17 12.32
C PRO A 112 -8.89 7.33 12.03
N GLU A 113 -9.60 7.64 10.95
CA GLU A 113 -10.84 6.94 10.56
C GLU A 113 -10.59 5.71 9.69
N ALA A 114 -9.36 5.51 9.20
CA ALA A 114 -9.04 4.38 8.34
C ALA A 114 -8.96 3.07 9.12
N PHE A 115 -9.50 2.00 8.55
CA PHE A 115 -9.23 0.65 9.01
C PHE A 115 -7.80 0.22 8.64
N PHE A 116 -7.21 -0.67 9.44
CA PHE A 116 -5.85 -1.16 9.23
C PHE A 116 -5.82 -2.67 9.17
N LEU A 117 -5.25 -3.22 8.08
CA LEU A 117 -4.98 -4.64 7.93
C LEU A 117 -3.48 -4.85 7.79
N LEU A 118 -2.88 -5.58 8.73
CA LEU A 118 -1.48 -6.00 8.63
C LEU A 118 -1.42 -7.38 7.98
N THR A 119 -0.66 -7.52 6.90
CA THR A 119 -0.47 -8.83 6.24
C THR A 119 0.99 -9.25 6.29
N THR A 120 1.20 -10.57 6.39
CA THR A 120 2.52 -11.18 6.20
C THR A 120 2.63 -11.64 4.76
N LEU A 121 3.68 -11.21 4.07
CA LEU A 121 3.92 -11.63 2.71
C LEU A 121 4.57 -13.03 2.66
N PRO A 122 4.26 -13.86 1.65
CA PRO A 122 4.99 -15.10 1.39
C PRO A 122 6.48 -14.81 1.16
N GLU A 123 7.36 -15.77 1.51
CA GLU A 123 8.82 -15.61 1.45
C GLU A 123 9.37 -15.16 0.08
N HIS A 124 8.65 -15.43 -1.01
CA HIS A 124 9.04 -15.09 -2.37
C HIS A 124 8.52 -13.74 -2.88
N MET A 125 7.77 -12.98 -2.07
CA MET A 125 7.22 -11.69 -2.46
C MET A 125 8.11 -10.56 -1.93
N TRP A 126 8.87 -9.92 -2.83
CA TRP A 126 10.04 -9.09 -2.52
C TRP A 126 9.76 -7.62 -2.22
N ASP A 127 8.51 -7.23 -2.02
CA ASP A 127 8.14 -5.83 -2.11
C ASP A 127 7.18 -5.39 -1.02
N VAL A 128 7.49 -4.20 -0.53
CA VAL A 128 6.68 -3.46 0.41
C VAL A 128 5.55 -2.81 -0.35
N VAL A 129 4.33 -3.00 0.12
CA VAL A 129 3.18 -2.31 -0.47
C VAL A 129 2.25 -1.87 0.65
N VAL A 130 2.03 -0.57 0.71
CA VAL A 130 0.85 -0.01 1.35
C VAL A 130 -0.23 0.04 0.30
N HIS A 131 -1.27 -0.77 0.50
CA HIS A 131 -2.44 -0.72 -0.34
C HIS A 131 -3.48 0.17 0.34
N VAL A 132 -4.04 1.08 -0.42
CA VAL A 132 -5.02 2.03 0.06
C VAL A 132 -6.31 1.77 -0.69
N LEU A 133 -7.34 1.37 0.04
CA LEU A 133 -8.66 1.12 -0.51
C LEU A 133 -9.58 2.25 -0.07
N LEU A 134 -10.35 2.77 -1.02
CA LEU A 134 -11.41 3.73 -0.79
C LEU A 134 -12.71 3.13 -1.31
N ILE A 135 -13.75 3.27 -0.52
CA ILE A 135 -15.11 2.87 -0.82
C ILE A 135 -15.86 4.17 -1.09
N ARG A 136 -16.11 4.47 -2.36
CA ARG A 136 -16.92 5.62 -2.75
C ARG A 136 -18.38 5.20 -2.73
N GLU A 137 -19.12 5.69 -1.75
CA GLU A 137 -20.59 5.54 -1.66
C GLU A 137 -21.30 6.60 -2.53
N PRO A 138 -22.52 6.32 -3.02
CA PRO A 138 -23.32 7.24 -3.83
C PRO A 138 -23.81 8.50 -3.10
#